data_AF-A0A2E9JAB1-F1
#
_entry.id   AF-A0A2E9JAB1-F1
#
_cell.length_a   1.000
_cell.length_b   1.000
_cell.length_c   1.000
_cell.angle_alpha   90.00
_cell.angle_beta   90.00
_cell.angle_gamma   90.00
#
_symmetry.space_group_name_H-M   'P 1'
#
loop_
_entity.id
_entity.type
_entity.pdbx_description
1 polymer ?
#
loop_
_entity_poly.entity_id
_entity_poly.type
_entity_poly.pdbx_seq_one_letter_code
_entity_poly.pdbx_strand_id
1 'polypeptide(L)'
;MALIQIAWSEDNVALLDPLSCDLTPLSGLFESEIKFVMHAAAQDLEVFLRVCGSVPKRLFDTQIAAGFLGLSTPSLAVLHQQYLGLDLPKEDRMTNWLSRPLTERQKTYAASDVRDLIAIYEFQTSR
;
A
#
# COMPACT_ATOMS: atom_id res chain seq x y z
N MET A 1 13.31 4.97 2.47
CA MET A 1 12.42 3.94 1.87
C MET A 1 13.19 2.64 1.77
N ALA A 2 12.66 1.56 2.35
CA ALA A 2 13.36 0.27 2.38
C ALA A 2 12.74 -0.79 1.45
N LEU A 3 11.48 -0.60 1.06
CA LEU A 3 10.72 -1.47 0.17
C LEU A 3 9.50 -0.68 -0.37
N ILE A 4 9.07 -0.96 -1.60
CA ILE A 4 7.77 -0.54 -2.13
C ILE A 4 6.98 -1.80 -2.48
N GLN A 5 5.68 -1.80 -2.20
CA GLN A 5 4.76 -2.87 -2.56
C GLN A 5 3.70 -2.35 -3.52
N ILE A 6 3.46 -3.05 -4.63
CA ILE A 6 2.46 -2.69 -5.62
C ILE A 6 1.64 -3.93 -5.94
N ALA A 7 0.32 -3.81 -5.84
CA ALA A 7 -0.62 -4.83 -6.31
C ALA A 7 -1.50 -4.26 -7.43
N TRP A 8 -1.82 -5.07 -8.44
CA TRP A 8 -2.77 -4.71 -9.50
C TRP A 8 -3.85 -5.77 -9.75
N SER A 9 -3.75 -6.90 -9.05
CA SER A 9 -4.82 -7.89 -8.87
C SER A 9 -4.51 -8.73 -7.62
N GLU A 10 -5.45 -9.54 -7.15
CA GLU A 10 -5.25 -10.41 -5.98
C GLU A 10 -4.02 -11.32 -6.11
N ASP A 11 -3.80 -11.85 -7.32
CA ASP A 11 -2.68 -12.75 -7.61
C ASP A 11 -1.36 -12.04 -7.98
N ASN A 12 -1.39 -10.73 -8.20
CA ASN A 12 -0.25 -10.00 -8.72
C ASN A 12 0.23 -8.93 -7.76
N VAL A 13 1.32 -9.24 -7.06
CA VAL A 13 2.02 -8.34 -6.15
C VAL A 13 3.50 -8.27 -6.51
N ALA A 14 4.01 -7.05 -6.67
CA ALA A 14 5.43 -6.76 -6.83
C ALA A 14 5.99 -6.15 -5.55
N LEU A 15 7.16 -6.63 -5.14
CA LEU A 15 7.97 -6.05 -4.07
C LEU A 15 9.22 -5.43 -4.71
N LEU A 16 9.25 -4.10 -4.80
CA LEU A 16 10.33 -3.35 -5.42
C LEU A 16 11.35 -2.94 -4.36
N ASP A 17 12.59 -3.33 -4.57
CA ASP A 17 13.70 -2.98 -3.69
C ASP A 17 14.37 -1.67 -4.16
N PRO A 18 14.15 -0.53 -3.48
CA PRO A 18 14.74 0.76 -3.85
C PRO A 18 16.27 0.79 -3.77
N LEU A 19 16.90 -0.20 -3.12
CA LEU A 19 18.35 -0.28 -3.00
C LEU A 19 18.99 -0.98 -4.21
N SER A 20 18.20 -1.68 -5.03
CA SER A 20 18.70 -2.45 -6.18
C SER A 20 18.13 -2.01 -7.52
N CYS A 21 17.14 -1.11 -7.55
CA CYS A 21 16.60 -0.55 -8.79
C CYS A 21 16.34 0.96 -8.73
N ASP A 22 16.36 1.58 -9.91
CA ASP A 22 15.90 2.96 -10.09
C ASP A 22 14.37 3.00 -10.11
N LEU A 23 13.80 3.86 -9.29
CA LEU A 23 12.35 4.03 -9.13
C LEU A 23 11.79 5.22 -9.91
N THR A 24 12.65 6.03 -10.54
CA THR A 24 12.24 7.15 -11.40
C THR A 24 11.18 6.74 -12.44
N PRO A 25 11.19 5.54 -13.05
CA PRO A 25 10.14 5.12 -13.98
C PRO A 25 8.72 5.08 -13.38
N LEU A 26 8.55 5.00 -12.05
CA LEU A 26 7.24 5.09 -11.40
C LEU A 26 6.55 6.43 -11.65
N SER A 27 7.32 7.50 -11.90
CA SER A 27 6.77 8.82 -12.24
C SER A 27 5.82 8.78 -13.43
N GLY A 28 6.11 7.96 -14.44
CA GLY A 28 5.24 7.77 -15.60
C GLY A 28 3.87 7.17 -15.22
N LEU A 29 3.84 6.26 -14.24
CA LEU A 29 2.59 5.72 -13.71
C LEU A 29 1.84 6.77 -12.89
N PHE A 30 2.56 7.53 -12.05
CA PHE A 30 1.99 8.59 -11.22
C PHE A 30 1.35 9.70 -12.05
N GLU A 31 1.90 10.01 -13.21
CA GLU A 31 1.40 11.04 -14.12
C GLU A 31 0.26 10.58 -15.05
N SER A 32 0.00 9.27 -15.08
CA SER A 32 -1.02 8.64 -15.92
C SER A 32 -2.45 8.77 -15.35
N GLU A 33 -3.42 8.23 -16.08
CA GLU A 33 -4.83 8.15 -15.66
C GLU A 33 -5.13 6.98 -14.71
N ILE A 34 -4.12 6.17 -14.35
CA ILE A 34 -4.26 5.05 -13.42
C ILE A 34 -4.58 5.60 -12.03
N LYS A 35 -5.60 5.01 -11.39
CA LYS A 35 -5.94 5.31 -10.00
C LYS A 35 -5.08 4.45 -9.07
N PHE A 36 -4.38 5.12 -8.17
CA PHE A 36 -3.68 4.49 -7.06
C PHE A 36 -4.62 4.39 -5.86
N VAL A 37 -4.66 3.21 -5.24
CA VAL A 37 -5.35 2.99 -3.97
C VAL A 37 -4.28 2.75 -2.91
N MET A 38 -4.30 3.55 -1.85
CA MET A 38 -3.33 3.48 -0.76
C MET A 38 -4.05 3.56 0.59
N HIS A 39 -3.33 3.30 1.66
CA HIS A 39 -3.84 3.41 3.02
C HIS A 39 -2.91 4.28 3.86
N ALA A 40 -3.41 5.39 4.40
CA ALA A 40 -2.62 6.30 5.24
C ALA A 40 -1.40 6.89 4.49
N ALA A 41 -1.59 7.31 3.24
CA ALA A 41 -0.53 7.53 2.27
C ALA A 41 0.33 8.78 2.50
N ALA A 42 0.00 9.64 3.48
CA ALA A 42 0.61 10.95 3.65
C ALA A 42 2.15 10.91 3.69
N GLN A 43 2.73 9.98 4.46
CA GLN A 43 4.19 9.83 4.54
C GLN A 43 4.78 9.20 3.27
N ASP A 44 4.07 8.27 2.64
CA ASP A 44 4.51 7.64 1.39
C ASP A 44 4.61 8.66 0.26
N LEU A 45 3.65 9.61 0.19
CA LEU A 45 3.65 10.67 -0.81
C LEU A 45 4.87 11.59 -0.70
N GLU A 46 5.30 11.95 0.51
CA GLU A 46 6.53 12.72 0.72
C GLU A 46 7.77 11.97 0.21
N VAL A 47 7.81 10.66 0.46
CA VAL A 47 8.89 9.79 0.01
C VAL A 47 8.89 9.66 -1.52
N PHE A 48 7.74 9.46 -2.15
CA PHE A 48 7.61 9.38 -3.60
C PHE A 48 7.99 10.69 -4.28
N LEU A 49 7.58 11.84 -3.75
CA LEU A 49 7.99 13.13 -4.27
C LEU A 49 9.51 13.28 -4.25
N ARG A 50 10.17 12.82 -3.19
CA ARG A 50 11.63 12.90 -3.05
C ARG A 50 12.39 11.92 -3.96
N VAL A 51 11.89 10.70 -4.12
CA VAL A 51 12.62 9.62 -4.81
C VAL A 51 12.24 9.53 -6.29
N CYS A 52 10.98 9.72 -6.62
CA CYS A 52 10.44 9.62 -7.98
C CYS A 52 10.24 10.99 -8.64
N GLY A 53 10.30 12.09 -7.88
CA GLY A 53 10.07 13.45 -8.38
C GLY A 53 8.60 13.81 -8.60
N SER A 54 7.69 12.86 -8.37
CA SER A 54 6.24 13.07 -8.54
C SER A 54 5.44 12.17 -7.59
N VAL A 55 4.13 12.42 -7.53
CA VAL A 55 3.15 11.66 -6.75
C VAL A 55 1.96 11.31 -7.64
N PRO A 56 1.20 10.23 -7.35
CA PRO A 56 0.03 9.86 -8.14
C PRO A 56 -0.96 11.01 -8.30
N LYS A 57 -1.31 11.37 -9.54
CA LYS A 57 -2.35 12.38 -9.83
C LYS A 57 -3.74 11.95 -9.38
N ARG A 58 -4.01 10.64 -9.43
CA ARG A 58 -5.29 10.03 -9.06
C ARG A 58 -5.05 9.07 -7.91
N LEU A 59 -5.32 9.53 -6.70
CA LEU A 59 -5.13 8.77 -5.47
C LEU A 59 -6.46 8.62 -4.73
N PHE A 60 -6.72 7.42 -4.24
CA PHE A 60 -7.75 7.14 -3.25
C PHE A 60 -7.09 6.62 -1.97
N ASP A 61 -7.30 7.32 -0.86
CA ASP A 61 -6.81 6.90 0.45
C ASP A 61 -7.91 6.23 1.26
N THR A 62 -7.75 4.92 1.47
CA THR A 62 -8.71 4.08 2.19
C THR A 62 -8.83 4.45 3.67
N GLN A 63 -7.78 5.01 4.29
CA GLN A 63 -7.84 5.48 5.67
C GLN A 63 -8.74 6.71 5.79
N ILE A 64 -8.56 7.67 4.88
CA ILE A 64 -9.37 8.89 4.84
C ILE A 64 -10.84 8.53 4.56
N ALA A 65 -11.08 7.70 3.54
CA ALA A 65 -12.42 7.24 3.19
C ALA A 65 -13.12 6.52 4.36
N ALA A 66 -12.39 5.67 5.09
CA ALA A 66 -12.91 4.99 6.26
C ALA A 66 -13.33 5.96 7.39
N GLY A 67 -12.60 7.06 7.56
CA GLY A 67 -12.97 8.13 8.49
C GLY A 67 -14.33 8.74 8.13
N PHE A 68 -14.58 9.00 6.84
CA PHE A 68 -15.89 9.48 6.37
C PHE A 68 -17.00 8.45 6.52
N LEU A 69 -16.67 7.16 6.49
CA LEU A 69 -17.61 6.06 6.75
C LEU A 69 -17.84 5.79 8.25
N GLY A 70 -17.30 6.64 9.13
CA GLY A 70 -17.57 6.60 10.58
C GLY A 70 -16.57 5.81 11.41
N LEU A 71 -15.44 5.38 10.84
CA LEU A 71 -14.38 4.73 11.62
C LEU A 71 -13.50 5.76 12.32
N SER A 72 -13.39 5.67 13.64
CA SER A 72 -12.57 6.57 14.46
C SER A 72 -11.07 6.26 14.39
N THR A 73 -10.71 4.97 14.28
CA THR A 73 -9.31 4.50 14.17
C THR A 73 -9.16 3.54 12.98
N PRO A 74 -9.19 4.04 11.73
CA PRO A 74 -9.18 3.23 10.52
C PRO A 74 -7.78 2.69 10.21
N SER A 75 -7.31 1.69 10.97
CA SER A 75 -6.10 0.95 10.60
C SER A 75 -6.39 -0.06 9.49
N LEU A 76 -5.36 -0.43 8.73
CA LEU A 76 -5.50 -1.43 7.67
C LEU A 76 -6.11 -2.75 8.17
N ALA A 77 -5.70 -3.20 9.36
CA ALA A 77 -6.25 -4.40 10.00
C ALA A 77 -7.74 -4.26 10.34
N VAL A 78 -8.17 -3.09 10.79
CA VAL A 78 -9.59 -2.80 11.03
C VAL A 78 -10.38 -2.85 9.71
N LEU A 79 -9.83 -2.33 8.61
CA LEU A 79 -10.52 -2.37 7.32
C LEU A 79 -10.65 -3.82 6.81
N HIS A 80 -9.60 -4.63 6.91
CA HIS A 80 -9.67 -6.06 6.54
C HIS A 80 -10.73 -6.79 7.36
N GLN A 81 -10.74 -6.58 8.68
CA GLN A 81 -11.69 -7.25 9.57
C GLN A 81 -13.13 -6.80 9.29
N GLN A 82 -13.39 -5.48 9.24
CA GLN A 82 -14.74 -4.95 9.17
C GLN A 82 -15.36 -5.00 7.78
N TYR A 83 -14.55 -4.89 6.73
CA TYR A 83 -15.06 -4.82 5.36
C TYR A 83 -14.98 -6.16 4.63
N LEU A 84 -13.93 -6.94 4.89
CA LEU A 84 -13.67 -8.20 4.19
C LEU A 84 -13.88 -9.44 5.09
N GLY A 85 -14.00 -9.25 6.42
CA GLY A 85 -14.07 -10.38 7.36
C GLY A 85 -12.76 -11.16 7.47
N LEU A 86 -11.62 -10.53 7.12
CA LEU A 86 -10.31 -11.14 7.11
C LEU A 86 -9.47 -10.67 8.30
N ASP A 87 -8.76 -11.59 8.94
CA ASP A 87 -7.75 -11.28 9.94
C ASP A 87 -6.38 -11.13 9.28
N LEU A 88 -5.82 -9.91 9.32
CA LEU A 88 -4.42 -9.74 8.93
C LEU A 88 -3.50 -10.48 9.91
N PRO A 89 -2.46 -11.17 9.40
CA PRO A 89 -1.49 -11.82 10.27
C PRO A 89 -0.91 -10.82 11.28
N LYS A 90 -0.88 -11.23 12.56
CA LYS A 90 -0.13 -10.51 13.60
C LYS A 90 1.36 -10.79 13.42
N GLU A 91 1.93 -10.25 12.36
CA GLU A 91 3.37 -10.32 12.13
C GLU A 91 4.04 -9.04 12.58
N ASP A 92 5.29 -9.19 13.00
CA ASP A 92 6.03 -8.11 13.62
C ASP A 92 6.46 -7.09 12.56
N ARG A 93 5.72 -5.97 12.51
CA ARG A 93 6.03 -4.82 11.65
C ARG A 93 7.41 -4.25 11.93
N MET A 94 7.92 -4.46 13.15
CA MET A 94 9.25 -4.04 13.59
C MET A 94 10.31 -5.06 13.20
N THR A 95 10.57 -5.17 11.90
CA THR A 95 11.68 -5.96 11.35
C THR A 95 12.70 -5.08 10.65
N ASN A 96 13.92 -5.59 10.46
CA ASN A 96 14.94 -4.89 9.70
C ASN A 96 14.66 -4.98 8.20
N TRP A 97 13.92 -4.00 7.68
CA TRP A 97 13.57 -3.88 6.25
C TRP A 97 14.76 -3.54 5.33
N LEU A 98 15.93 -3.19 5.89
CA LEU A 98 17.17 -3.01 5.13
C LEU A 98 17.94 -4.33 4.94
N SER A 99 17.55 -5.40 5.65
CA SER A 99 18.19 -6.72 5.51
C SER A 99 18.03 -7.28 4.11
N ARG A 100 19.11 -7.86 3.56
CA ARG A 100 19.10 -8.54 2.27
C ARG A 100 19.82 -9.90 2.36
N PRO A 101 19.26 -10.98 1.78
CA PRO A 101 17.94 -11.04 1.13
C PRO A 101 16.79 -10.88 2.15
N LEU A 102 15.62 -10.44 1.69
CA LEU A 102 14.41 -10.46 2.51
C LEU A 102 14.00 -11.90 2.79
N THR A 103 13.57 -12.17 4.02
CA THR A 103 13.01 -13.48 4.40
C THR A 103 11.64 -13.70 3.76
N GLU A 104 11.22 -14.96 3.60
CA GLU A 104 9.88 -15.27 3.07
C GLU A 104 8.76 -14.67 3.92
N ARG A 105 8.93 -14.61 5.24
CA ARG A 105 7.97 -13.94 6.14
C ARG A 105 7.84 -12.44 5.82
N GLN A 106 8.98 -11.74 5.67
CA GLN A 106 8.98 -10.33 5.29
C GLN A 106 8.28 -10.10 3.94
N LYS A 107 8.50 -10.96 2.95
CA LYS A 107 7.84 -10.87 1.64
C LYS A 107 6.33 -11.09 1.76
N THR A 108 5.91 -12.13 2.48
CA THR A 108 4.49 -12.45 2.70
C THR A 108 3.78 -11.31 3.42
N TYR A 109 4.38 -10.77 4.48
CA TYR A 109 3.86 -9.64 5.21
C TYR A 109 3.74 -8.40 4.32
N ALA A 110 4.82 -8.01 3.64
CA ALA A 110 4.83 -6.84 2.76
C ALA A 110 3.77 -6.97 1.65
N ALA A 111 3.61 -8.15 1.07
CA ALA A 111 2.59 -8.39 0.06
C ALA A 111 1.16 -8.26 0.63
N SER A 112 0.93 -8.66 1.88
CA SER A 112 -0.38 -8.54 2.52
C SER A 112 -0.83 -7.10 2.77
N ASP A 113 0.09 -6.14 2.89
CA ASP A 113 -0.27 -4.72 3.10
C ASP A 113 -1.00 -4.10 1.89
N VAL A 114 -0.84 -4.68 0.69
CA VAL A 114 -1.39 -4.13 -0.57
C VAL A 114 -2.39 -5.03 -1.28
N ARG A 115 -2.39 -6.34 -0.98
CA ARG A 115 -3.17 -7.35 -1.73
C ARG A 115 -4.66 -7.01 -1.81
N ASP A 116 -5.24 -6.61 -0.68
CA ASP A 116 -6.70 -6.46 -0.56
C ASP A 116 -7.16 -4.98 -0.65
N LEU A 117 -6.26 -4.05 -0.95
CA LEU A 117 -6.59 -2.62 -1.02
C LEU A 117 -7.64 -2.31 -2.09
N ILE A 118 -7.61 -3.00 -3.22
CA ILE A 118 -8.62 -2.82 -4.29
C ILE A 118 -10.00 -3.25 -3.79
N ALA A 119 -10.10 -4.41 -3.13
CA ALA A 119 -11.35 -4.89 -2.55
C ALA A 119 -11.89 -3.94 -1.45
N ILE A 120 -11.00 -3.41 -0.61
CA ILE A 120 -11.35 -2.38 0.40
C ILE A 120 -11.90 -1.13 -0.29
N TYR A 121 -11.25 -0.65 -1.35
CA TYR A 121 -11.72 0.50 -2.13
C TYR A 121 -13.11 0.26 -2.75
N GLU A 122 -13.35 -0.91 -3.33
CA GLU A 122 -14.65 -1.28 -3.90
C GLU A 122 -15.75 -1.33 -2.82
N PHE A 123 -15.44 -1.88 -1.64
CA PHE A 123 -16.36 -1.85 -0.52
C PHE A 123 -16.71 -0.40 -0.11
N GLN A 124 -15.69 0.46 0.00
CA GLN A 124 -15.90 1.85 0.43
C GLN A 124 -16.66 2.70 -0.59
N THR A 125 -16.55 2.39 -1.89
CA THR A 125 -17.20 3.16 -2.96
C THR A 125 -18.58 2.64 -3.39
N SER A 126 -18.99 1.49 -2.86
CA SER A 126 -20.33 0.92 -3.06
C SER A 126 -21.33 1.33 -1.96
N ARG A 127 -20.89 2.11 -0.97
CA ARG A 127 -21.67 2.62 0.17
C ARG A 127 -22.04 4.08 -0.04
#